data_AF-A0A7C2AHQ8-F1
#
_entry.id   AF-A0A7C2AHQ8-F1
#
_cell.length_a   1.000
_cell.length_b   1.000
_cell.length_c   1.000
_cell.angle_alpha   90.00
_cell.angle_beta   90.00
_cell.angle_gamma   90.00
#
_symmetry.space_group_name_H-M   'P 1'
#
loop_
_entity.id
_entity.type
_entity.pdbx_description
1 polymer ?
#
loop_
_entity_poly.entity_id
_entity_poly.type
_entity_poly.pdbx_seq_one_letter_code
_entity_poly.pdbx_strand_id
1 'polypeptide(L)'
;MYIAKTSNINFWIPEKTWYSFFNSPYPAHRNGTAVDVYFEGEALFPFEEGIVREFRKINTRRGIEDSLILVDINNFVLKILHVKPFIKIGDKLYLGDSFGKVISSGFLCPWSDKHAHFELRKPDDPYRARGGLLLMPIIQPLTPIAIGNKFMVVEREKNYVWVKPLNHIGRGLTPLSFHGKPIEGGIPHYHYGAIFGNTNRIDLMGNSIDIKEHLPNGIGLFDAKCFRVEVNGVECIGIGIYCNQPFLKLISKDFEEEDVIEIKISKS
;
A
#
# COMPACT_ATOMS: atom_id res chain seq x y z
N MET A 1 -14.89 4.79 5.08
CA MET A 1 -14.20 3.77 5.90
C MET A 1 -13.04 4.40 6.66
N TYR A 2 -12.96 4.16 7.97
CA TYR A 2 -11.84 4.55 8.84
C TYR A 2 -10.73 3.50 8.76
N ILE A 3 -9.51 3.90 8.37
CA ILE A 3 -8.43 2.93 8.06
C ILE A 3 -7.23 3.02 9.00
N ALA A 4 -7.00 4.17 9.64
CA ALA A 4 -5.91 4.36 10.57
C ALA A 4 -6.18 5.56 11.47
N LYS A 5 -5.53 5.59 12.65
CA LYS A 5 -5.39 6.81 13.45
C LYS A 5 -3.94 7.16 13.70
N THR A 6 -3.68 8.43 13.98
CA THR A 6 -2.44 8.86 14.60
C THR A 6 -2.72 9.98 15.59
N SER A 7 -2.19 9.89 16.80
CA SER A 7 -2.53 10.77 17.92
C SER A 7 -4.05 10.89 18.10
N ASN A 8 -4.65 12.02 17.69
CA ASN A 8 -6.08 12.33 17.79
C ASN A 8 -6.74 12.55 16.41
N ILE A 9 -6.09 12.13 15.33
CA ILE A 9 -6.59 12.29 13.96
C ILE A 9 -6.95 10.94 13.38
N ASN A 10 -8.14 10.87 12.79
CA ASN A 10 -8.67 9.69 12.12
C ASN A 10 -8.51 9.84 10.61
N PHE A 11 -8.03 8.78 9.96
CA PHE A 11 -7.81 8.72 8.52
C PHE A 11 -8.95 7.96 7.86
N TRP A 12 -9.63 8.61 6.93
CA TRP A 12 -10.81 8.08 6.25
C TRP A 12 -10.63 8.01 4.74
N ILE A 13 -11.16 6.96 4.12
CA ILE A 13 -11.20 6.80 2.65
C ILE A 13 -12.56 6.24 2.22
N PRO A 14 -12.93 6.27 0.93
CA PRO A 14 -14.12 5.58 0.44
C PRO A 14 -14.07 4.07 0.70
N GLU A 15 -15.24 3.45 0.92
CA GLU A 15 -15.31 2.06 1.38
C GLU A 15 -14.77 1.02 0.40
N LYS A 16 -14.89 1.28 -0.90
CA LYS A 16 -14.45 0.36 -1.96
C LYS A 16 -13.01 0.60 -2.39
N THR A 17 -12.34 1.62 -1.84
CA THR A 17 -10.98 1.97 -2.22
C THR A 17 -10.00 1.08 -1.50
N TRP A 18 -9.07 0.50 -2.28
CA TRP A 18 -7.95 -0.26 -1.75
C TRP A 18 -6.77 0.67 -1.47
N TYR A 19 -5.91 0.23 -0.56
CA TYR A 19 -4.85 1.07 0.01
C TYR A 19 -3.68 0.21 0.48
N SER A 20 -2.57 0.86 0.81
CA SER A 20 -1.42 0.15 1.37
C SER A 20 -0.61 0.95 2.37
N PHE A 21 -0.20 0.29 3.46
CA PHE A 21 0.77 0.85 4.40
C PHE A 21 2.20 0.41 4.09
N PHE A 22 2.39 -0.80 3.55
CA PHE A 22 3.71 -1.43 3.44
C PHE A 22 4.11 -1.91 2.04
N ASN A 23 3.27 -1.79 1.02
CA ASN A 23 3.60 -2.20 -0.36
C ASN A 23 4.31 -1.07 -1.13
N SER A 24 5.49 -0.68 -0.66
CA SER A 24 6.28 0.41 -1.24
C SER A 24 7.74 0.30 -0.80
N PRO A 25 8.74 0.68 -1.63
CA PRO A 25 10.14 0.62 -1.25
C PRO A 25 10.56 1.80 -0.36
N TYR A 26 9.68 2.80 -0.18
CA TYR A 26 10.05 4.06 0.45
C TYR A 26 10.09 3.98 1.98
N PRO A 27 11.03 4.69 2.63
CA PRO A 27 11.22 4.63 4.08
C PRO A 27 9.95 4.96 4.89
N ALA A 28 9.09 5.85 4.40
CA ALA A 28 7.88 6.24 5.11
C ALA A 28 6.92 5.05 5.33
N HIS A 29 6.82 4.15 4.34
CA HIS A 29 6.04 2.91 4.44
C HIS A 29 6.71 1.89 5.36
N ARG A 30 8.02 1.67 5.19
CA ARG A 30 8.77 0.76 6.07
C ARG A 30 8.68 1.17 7.55
N ASN A 31 8.60 2.47 7.83
CA ASN A 31 8.46 3.01 9.18
C ASN A 31 7.00 3.04 9.69
N GLY A 32 6.01 2.65 8.89
CA GLY A 32 4.59 2.70 9.25
C GLY A 32 4.03 4.12 9.36
N THR A 33 4.58 5.07 8.60
CA THR A 33 4.28 6.51 8.68
C THR A 33 3.60 7.08 7.42
N ALA A 34 3.27 6.22 6.47
CA ALA A 34 2.62 6.58 5.22
C ALA A 34 1.51 5.60 4.85
N VAL A 35 0.59 6.07 4.00
CA VAL A 35 -0.43 5.24 3.35
C VAL A 35 -0.60 5.67 1.90
N ASP A 36 -0.64 4.70 0.99
CA ASP A 36 -1.00 4.88 -0.41
C ASP A 36 -2.48 4.52 -0.59
N VAL A 37 -3.25 5.38 -1.25
CA VAL A 37 -4.69 5.18 -1.49
C VAL A 37 -4.96 5.20 -2.99
N TYR A 38 -5.51 4.10 -3.51
CA TYR A 38 -5.66 3.83 -4.94
C TYR A 38 -7.03 4.32 -5.44
N PHE A 39 -7.19 5.65 -5.56
CA PHE A 39 -8.42 6.25 -6.05
C PHE A 39 -8.66 5.98 -7.54
N GLU A 40 -9.90 5.70 -7.91
CA GLU A 40 -10.37 5.64 -9.31
C GLU A 40 -10.62 7.06 -9.82
N GLY A 41 -9.54 7.77 -10.19
CA GLY A 41 -9.61 9.09 -10.81
C GLY A 41 -9.12 10.22 -9.90
N GLU A 42 -10.02 10.81 -9.13
CA GLU A 42 -9.71 11.98 -8.29
C GLU A 42 -9.38 11.58 -6.86
N ALA A 43 -8.38 12.24 -6.29
CA ALA A 43 -8.00 12.06 -4.90
C ALA A 43 -8.98 12.81 -3.99
N LEU A 44 -9.44 12.11 -2.96
CA LEU A 44 -10.36 12.64 -1.97
C LEU A 44 -9.65 12.93 -0.65
N PHE A 45 -10.02 14.03 -0.02
CA PHE A 45 -9.40 14.49 1.20
C PHE A 45 -9.79 13.59 2.39
N PRO A 46 -8.82 13.05 3.17
CA PRO A 46 -9.10 11.98 4.12
C PRO A 46 -9.34 12.41 5.58
N PHE A 47 -9.51 13.71 5.85
CA PHE A 47 -9.65 14.28 7.20
C PHE A 47 -10.85 15.22 7.30
N GLU A 48 -11.33 15.48 8.52
CA GLU A 48 -12.51 16.31 8.79
C GLU A 48 -12.41 17.73 8.22
N GLU A 49 -11.28 18.41 8.43
CA GLU A 49 -11.01 19.75 7.89
C GLU A 49 -9.50 19.92 7.66
N GLY A 50 -9.13 20.69 6.64
CA GLY A 50 -7.78 21.19 6.43
C GLY A 50 -7.72 22.45 5.59
N ILE A 51 -6.59 23.16 5.66
CA ILE A 51 -6.34 24.37 4.87
C ILE A 51 -5.14 24.13 3.96
N VAL A 52 -5.33 24.34 2.66
CA VAL A 52 -4.28 24.12 1.66
C VAL A 52 -3.17 25.14 1.86
N ARG A 53 -1.97 24.65 2.19
CA ARG A 53 -0.83 25.49 2.58
C ARG A 53 0.09 25.81 1.40
N GLU A 54 0.51 24.78 0.66
CA GLU A 54 1.58 24.93 -0.33
C GLU A 54 1.51 23.85 -1.41
N PHE A 55 1.95 24.20 -2.61
CA PHE A 55 2.21 23.26 -3.70
C PHE A 55 3.67 23.33 -4.13
N ARG A 56 4.29 22.19 -4.40
CA ARG A 56 5.61 22.09 -5.04
C ARG A 56 5.56 21.13 -6.21
N LYS A 57 6.24 21.50 -7.28
CA LYS A 57 6.59 20.59 -8.38
C LYS A 57 7.84 19.82 -8.01
N ILE A 58 7.85 18.51 -8.27
CA ILE A 58 8.98 17.62 -8.02
C ILE A 58 9.42 17.04 -9.36
N ASN A 59 10.68 17.26 -9.72
CA ASN A 59 11.28 16.62 -10.87
C ASN A 59 11.74 15.22 -10.47
N THR A 60 11.25 14.21 -11.18
CA THR A 60 11.71 12.83 -10.99
C THR A 60 12.88 12.53 -11.92
N ARG A 61 13.69 11.51 -11.58
CA ARG A 61 14.82 11.06 -12.43
C ARG A 61 14.38 10.61 -13.82
N ARG A 62 13.11 10.24 -13.99
CA ARG A 62 12.53 9.81 -15.27
C ARG A 62 11.99 10.98 -16.11
N GLY A 63 12.20 12.23 -15.69
CA GLY A 63 11.72 13.41 -16.39
C GLY A 63 10.19 13.60 -16.33
N ILE A 64 9.49 12.79 -15.54
CA ILE A 64 8.06 12.93 -15.30
C ILE A 64 7.89 13.89 -14.12
N GLU A 65 7.17 14.98 -14.30
CA GLU A 65 6.84 15.91 -13.20
C GLU A 65 5.87 15.25 -12.23
N ASP A 66 6.15 15.41 -10.95
CA ASP A 66 5.30 15.01 -9.84
C ASP A 66 4.95 16.24 -9.00
N SER A 67 4.05 16.08 -8.05
CA SER A 67 3.57 17.17 -7.19
C SER A 67 3.60 16.77 -5.73
N LEU A 68 3.88 17.76 -4.90
CA LEU A 68 3.74 17.73 -3.46
C LEU A 68 2.74 18.79 -3.04
N ILE A 69 1.74 18.39 -2.28
CA ILE A 69 0.74 19.27 -1.69
C ILE A 69 0.92 19.20 -0.18
N LEU A 70 0.93 20.36 0.47
CA LEU A 70 0.86 20.47 1.93
C LEU A 70 -0.49 21.04 2.31
N VAL A 71 -1.15 20.41 3.28
CA VAL A 71 -2.40 20.86 3.89
C VAL A 71 -2.21 20.91 5.40
N ASP A 72 -2.50 22.04 6.03
CA ASP A 72 -2.47 22.14 7.49
C ASP A 72 -3.70 21.43 8.08
N ILE A 73 -3.48 20.52 9.03
CA ILE A 73 -4.49 19.71 9.72
C ILE A 73 -4.26 19.81 11.23
N ASN A 74 -5.12 20.55 11.95
CA ASN A 74 -4.93 20.82 13.37
C ASN A 74 -3.50 21.35 13.65
N ASN A 75 -2.70 20.60 14.43
CA ASN A 75 -1.30 20.93 14.77
C ASN A 75 -0.27 20.22 13.87
N PHE A 76 -0.70 19.66 12.74
CA PHE A 76 0.11 18.86 11.83
C PHE A 76 0.00 19.34 10.39
N VAL A 77 0.85 18.79 9.54
CA VAL A 77 0.82 19.03 8.10
C VAL A 77 0.63 17.70 7.40
N LEU A 78 -0.41 17.58 6.59
CA LEU A 78 -0.56 16.49 5.65
C LEU A 78 0.28 16.78 4.42
N LYS A 79 1.24 15.90 4.16
CA LYS A 79 2.00 15.85 2.91
C LYS A 79 1.33 14.85 1.98
N ILE A 80 1.03 15.30 0.77
CA ILE A 80 0.40 14.50 -0.28
C ILE A 80 1.31 14.46 -1.50
N LEU A 81 1.56 13.29 -2.08
CA LEU A 81 2.28 13.13 -3.35
C LEU A 81 1.38 12.48 -4.42
N HIS A 82 1.82 12.54 -5.68
CA HIS A 82 1.21 11.84 -6.81
C HIS A 82 -0.21 12.33 -7.15
N VAL A 83 -0.53 13.58 -6.80
CA VAL A 83 -1.82 14.21 -7.10
C VAL A 83 -1.61 15.58 -7.71
N LYS A 84 -2.09 15.79 -8.93
CA LYS A 84 -2.12 17.12 -9.56
C LYS A 84 -3.32 17.89 -9.03
N PRO A 85 -3.12 18.95 -8.23
CA PRO A 85 -4.24 19.69 -7.62
C PRO A 85 -5.00 20.52 -8.66
N PHE A 86 -6.30 20.70 -8.45
CA PHE A 86 -7.11 21.74 -9.11
C PHE A 86 -7.64 22.81 -8.14
N ILE A 87 -7.35 22.62 -6.84
CA ILE A 87 -7.60 23.55 -5.74
C ILE A 87 -6.51 24.63 -5.64
N LYS A 88 -6.74 25.64 -4.80
CA LYS A 88 -5.85 26.79 -4.58
C LYS A 88 -5.29 26.79 -3.16
N ILE A 89 -4.16 27.47 -2.99
CA ILE A 89 -3.62 27.78 -1.66
C ILE A 89 -4.64 28.64 -0.90
N GLY A 90 -4.89 28.30 0.36
CA GLY A 90 -5.89 28.92 1.22
C GLY A 90 -7.28 28.29 1.15
N ASP A 91 -7.55 27.39 0.19
CA ASP A 91 -8.81 26.66 0.15
C ASP A 91 -8.98 25.79 1.41
N LYS A 92 -10.21 25.73 1.90
CA LYS A 92 -10.61 24.78 2.94
C LYS A 92 -11.07 23.48 2.29
N LEU A 93 -10.60 22.36 2.81
CA LEU A 93 -11.02 21.03 2.42
C LEU A 93 -11.72 20.35 3.59
N TYR A 94 -12.77 19.59 3.27
CA TYR A 94 -13.51 18.75 4.20
C TYR A 94 -13.45 17.29 3.78
N LEU A 95 -13.77 16.40 4.71
CA LEU A 95 -13.72 14.95 4.48
C LEU A 95 -14.50 14.56 3.21
N GLY A 96 -13.80 13.92 2.27
CA GLY A 96 -14.39 13.46 1.01
C GLY A 96 -14.35 14.47 -0.12
N ASP A 97 -13.90 15.72 0.11
CA ASP A 97 -13.73 16.70 -0.96
C ASP A 97 -12.69 16.21 -1.96
N SER A 98 -13.04 16.31 -3.24
CA SER A 98 -12.09 16.07 -4.32
C SER A 98 -11.15 17.27 -4.45
N PHE A 99 -9.84 17.03 -4.50
CA PHE A 99 -8.84 18.10 -4.52
C PHE A 99 -7.84 18.00 -5.68
N GLY A 100 -7.85 16.91 -6.45
CA GLY A 100 -6.94 16.76 -7.57
C GLY A 100 -7.03 15.42 -8.26
N LYS A 101 -6.35 15.30 -9.40
CA LYS A 101 -6.29 14.05 -10.17
C LYS A 101 -5.06 13.25 -9.78
N VAL A 102 -5.23 11.97 -9.52
CA VAL A 102 -4.10 11.07 -9.28
C VAL A 102 -3.28 10.95 -10.57
N ILE A 103 -1.96 11.13 -10.48
CA ILE A 103 -1.04 11.14 -11.61
C ILE A 103 -0.07 9.97 -11.58
N SER A 104 0.46 9.61 -12.76
CA SER A 104 1.61 8.70 -12.82
C SER A 104 2.87 9.49 -12.51
N SER A 105 3.58 9.11 -11.45
CA SER A 105 4.85 9.71 -11.07
C SER A 105 6.03 8.90 -11.60
N GLY A 106 7.14 9.58 -11.89
CA GLY A 106 8.41 8.91 -12.22
C GLY A 106 9.06 8.18 -11.04
N PHE A 107 8.49 8.28 -9.83
CA PHE A 107 8.83 7.44 -8.67
C PHE A 107 8.20 6.04 -8.75
N LEU A 108 7.11 5.87 -9.50
CA LEU A 108 6.37 4.60 -9.58
C LEU A 108 7.10 3.57 -10.45
N CYS A 109 7.09 2.31 -10.04
CA CYS A 109 7.55 1.21 -10.90
C CYS A 109 6.53 0.94 -12.02
N PRO A 110 6.92 0.26 -13.11
CA PRO A 110 6.01 -0.08 -14.21
C PRO A 110 4.77 -0.91 -13.79
N TRP A 111 4.84 -1.61 -12.66
CA TRP A 111 3.77 -2.42 -12.08
C TRP A 111 3.00 -1.72 -10.94
N SER A 112 3.36 -0.46 -10.63
CA SER A 112 2.70 0.33 -9.60
C SER A 112 1.48 1.03 -10.19
N ASP A 113 0.31 0.80 -9.59
CA ASP A 113 -0.88 1.58 -9.90
C ASP A 113 -0.74 3.02 -9.40
N LYS A 114 -1.46 3.93 -10.06
CA LYS A 114 -1.58 5.32 -9.61
C LYS A 114 -2.30 5.35 -8.26
N HIS A 115 -1.77 6.13 -7.33
CA HIS A 115 -2.35 6.32 -6.00
C HIS A 115 -2.01 7.71 -5.48
N ALA A 116 -2.76 8.19 -4.49
CA ALA A 116 -2.36 9.33 -3.67
C ALA A 116 -1.56 8.80 -2.48
N HIS A 117 -0.38 9.37 -2.26
CA HIS A 117 0.46 9.04 -1.12
C HIS A 117 0.26 10.06 -0.01
N PHE A 118 0.04 9.62 1.23
CA PHE A 118 -0.22 10.49 2.37
C PHE A 118 0.73 10.25 3.53
N GLU A 119 1.30 11.32 4.08
CA GLU A 119 2.06 11.33 5.32
C GLU A 119 1.58 12.47 6.23
N LEU A 120 1.33 12.20 7.51
CA LEU A 120 1.19 13.27 8.50
C LEU A 120 2.55 13.64 9.08
N ARG A 121 2.85 14.94 9.10
CA ARG A 121 4.15 15.51 9.46
C ARG A 121 4.00 16.59 10.53
N LYS A 122 5.09 16.87 11.23
CA LYS A 122 5.18 18.05 12.09
C LYS A 122 5.35 19.31 11.23
N PRO A 123 4.81 20.48 11.64
CA PRO A 123 4.90 21.71 10.84
C PRO A 123 6.31 22.23 10.55
N ASP A 124 7.29 21.86 11.37
CA ASP A 124 8.71 22.22 11.23
C ASP A 124 9.50 21.27 10.30
N ASP A 125 8.94 20.11 9.96
CA ASP A 125 9.53 19.11 9.06
C ASP A 125 8.52 18.52 8.06
N PRO A 126 7.88 19.31 7.18
CA PRO A 126 6.85 18.79 6.28
C PRO A 126 7.41 18.14 5.00
N TYR A 127 8.70 18.36 4.67
CA TYR A 127 9.25 18.00 3.35
C TYR A 127 10.05 16.70 3.32
N ARG A 128 10.73 16.32 4.42
CA ARG A 128 11.68 15.19 4.40
C ARG A 128 10.96 13.88 4.15
N ALA A 129 11.68 12.94 3.54
CA ALA A 129 11.21 11.58 3.26
C ALA A 129 11.14 10.66 4.50
N ARG A 130 11.59 11.13 5.67
CA ARG A 130 11.55 10.41 6.96
C ARG A 130 11.08 11.37 8.04
N GLY A 131 10.48 10.82 9.09
CA GLY A 131 10.02 11.58 10.26
C GLY A 131 8.50 11.74 10.34
N GLY A 132 7.75 11.07 9.46
CA GLY A 132 6.29 11.03 9.53
C GLY A 132 5.78 10.47 10.85
N LEU A 133 4.53 10.80 11.16
CA LEU A 133 3.87 10.30 12.35
C LEU A 133 3.45 8.85 12.15
N LEU A 134 3.65 8.04 13.18
CA LEU A 134 3.29 6.63 13.15
C LEU A 134 1.77 6.48 13.00
N LEU A 135 1.35 5.73 12.00
CA LEU A 135 -0.05 5.37 11.78
C LEU A 135 -0.35 4.09 12.57
N MET A 136 -1.52 4.05 13.21
CA MET A 136 -2.09 2.88 13.84
C MET A 136 -3.19 2.32 12.92
N PRO A 137 -2.91 1.24 12.15
CA PRO A 137 -3.89 0.67 11.23
C PRO A 137 -5.12 0.11 11.94
N ILE A 138 -6.28 0.20 11.29
CA ILE A 138 -7.53 -0.42 11.72
C ILE A 138 -7.75 -1.70 10.91
N ILE A 139 -7.78 -2.84 11.61
CA ILE A 139 -7.92 -4.15 10.98
C ILE A 139 -9.41 -4.44 10.81
N GLN A 140 -9.85 -4.52 9.55
CA GLN A 140 -11.24 -4.81 9.18
C GLN A 140 -11.33 -6.06 8.29
N PRO A 141 -12.41 -6.84 8.37
CA PRO A 141 -12.61 -8.06 7.59
C PRO A 141 -13.11 -7.75 6.16
N LEU A 142 -12.27 -7.13 5.35
CA LEU A 142 -12.62 -6.56 4.05
C LEU A 142 -12.49 -7.53 2.87
N THR A 143 -11.53 -8.44 2.87
CA THR A 143 -11.20 -9.32 1.73
C THR A 143 -11.28 -10.80 2.12
N PRO A 144 -11.67 -11.71 1.22
CA PRO A 144 -11.56 -13.15 1.46
C PRO A 144 -10.10 -13.54 1.74
N ILE A 145 -9.86 -14.43 2.71
CA ILE A 145 -8.51 -14.90 3.03
C ILE A 145 -8.25 -16.20 2.25
N ALA A 146 -7.19 -16.23 1.45
CA ALA A 146 -6.79 -17.39 0.68
C ALA A 146 -6.45 -18.60 1.57
N ILE A 147 -6.84 -19.79 1.12
CA ILE A 147 -6.36 -21.06 1.66
C ILE A 147 -5.41 -21.69 0.65
N GLY A 148 -4.21 -22.01 1.10
CA GLY A 148 -3.17 -22.59 0.27
C GLY A 148 -2.59 -21.56 -0.70
N ASN A 149 -2.10 -22.04 -1.82
CA ASN A 149 -1.26 -21.28 -2.75
C ASN A 149 -1.74 -21.34 -4.21
N LYS A 150 -2.98 -21.77 -4.45
CA LYS A 150 -3.58 -21.86 -5.78
C LYS A 150 -4.52 -20.69 -6.05
N PHE A 151 -4.35 -20.07 -7.20
CA PHE A 151 -5.08 -18.88 -7.63
C PHE A 151 -5.55 -19.04 -9.07
N MET A 152 -6.50 -18.21 -9.49
CA MET A 152 -6.91 -18.06 -10.87
C MET A 152 -6.64 -16.64 -11.34
N VAL A 153 -6.06 -16.49 -12.53
CA VAL A 153 -5.90 -15.18 -13.17
C VAL A 153 -7.28 -14.64 -13.56
N VAL A 154 -7.57 -13.40 -13.16
CA VAL A 154 -8.88 -12.76 -13.40
C VAL A 154 -8.81 -11.56 -14.30
N GLU A 155 -7.62 -10.94 -14.41
CA GLU A 155 -7.43 -9.75 -15.22
C GLU A 155 -5.95 -9.62 -15.57
N ARG A 156 -5.68 -9.27 -16.82
CA ARG A 156 -4.32 -9.02 -17.30
C ARG A 156 -4.06 -7.54 -17.49
N GLU A 157 -2.97 -7.08 -16.88
CA GLU A 157 -2.46 -5.73 -17.01
C GLU A 157 -1.15 -5.71 -17.78
N LYS A 158 -0.68 -4.51 -18.16
CA LYS A 158 0.52 -4.37 -19.01
C LYS A 158 1.77 -5.03 -18.42
N ASN A 159 1.90 -5.05 -17.09
CA ASN A 159 3.11 -5.48 -16.38
C ASN A 159 2.87 -6.47 -15.24
N TYR A 160 1.63 -6.91 -15.04
CA TYR A 160 1.25 -7.86 -14.00
C TYR A 160 -0.11 -8.49 -14.35
N VAL A 161 -0.52 -9.48 -13.58
CA VAL A 161 -1.87 -10.03 -13.60
C VAL A 161 -2.50 -9.95 -12.21
N TRP A 162 -3.81 -9.74 -12.13
CA TRP A 162 -4.55 -9.92 -10.89
C TRP A 162 -4.99 -11.37 -10.76
N VAL A 163 -4.81 -11.93 -9.57
CA VAL A 163 -5.15 -13.33 -9.30
C VAL A 163 -6.02 -13.44 -8.05
N LYS A 164 -7.12 -14.19 -8.15
CA LYS A 164 -8.03 -14.46 -7.03
C LYS A 164 -7.75 -15.84 -6.45
N PRO A 165 -7.89 -16.05 -5.13
CA PRO A 165 -7.70 -17.36 -4.53
C PRO A 165 -8.75 -18.35 -5.04
N LEU A 166 -8.34 -19.59 -5.33
CA LEU A 166 -9.29 -20.67 -5.69
C LEU A 166 -10.10 -21.15 -4.48
N ASN A 167 -9.46 -21.17 -3.31
CA ASN A 167 -10.09 -21.52 -2.04
C ASN A 167 -9.87 -20.38 -1.06
N HIS A 168 -10.90 -20.02 -0.30
CA HIS A 168 -10.80 -18.96 0.70
C HIS A 168 -11.65 -19.27 1.93
N ILE A 169 -11.32 -18.67 3.06
CA ILE A 169 -12.06 -18.77 4.31
C ILE A 169 -12.18 -17.41 4.99
N GLY A 170 -13.32 -17.16 5.63
CA GLY A 170 -13.52 -15.94 6.40
C GLY A 170 -13.20 -14.67 5.62
N ARG A 171 -12.88 -13.60 6.34
CA ARG A 171 -12.45 -12.32 5.77
C ARG A 171 -11.38 -11.68 6.66
N GLY A 172 -10.45 -10.96 6.04
CA GLY A 172 -9.36 -10.24 6.69
C GLY A 172 -9.10 -8.90 5.99
N LEU A 173 -8.06 -8.18 6.40
CA LEU A 173 -7.72 -6.89 5.78
C LEU A 173 -7.13 -7.04 4.38
N THR A 174 -6.38 -8.13 4.17
CA THR A 174 -5.69 -8.50 2.93
C THR A 174 -5.97 -9.96 2.60
N PRO A 175 -5.75 -10.42 1.35
CA PRO A 175 -6.07 -11.79 0.94
C PRO A 175 -5.11 -12.85 1.50
N LEU A 176 -3.99 -12.46 2.11
CA LEU A 176 -3.06 -13.39 2.77
C LEU A 176 -3.01 -13.10 4.27
N SER A 177 -3.04 -14.17 5.07
CA SER A 177 -2.94 -14.04 6.52
C SER A 177 -2.18 -15.21 7.13
N PHE A 178 -1.65 -15.01 8.33
CA PHE A 178 -1.08 -16.07 9.15
C PHE A 178 -1.78 -16.08 10.52
N HIS A 179 -2.46 -17.18 10.84
CA HIS A 179 -3.34 -17.30 12.02
C HIS A 179 -4.31 -16.11 12.16
N GLY A 180 -4.92 -15.68 11.04
CA GLY A 180 -5.88 -14.58 11.00
C GLY A 180 -5.26 -13.17 11.03
N LYS A 181 -3.93 -13.04 11.17
CA LYS A 181 -3.22 -11.76 11.09
C LYS A 181 -2.88 -11.44 9.62
N PRO A 182 -3.37 -10.32 9.06
CA PRO A 182 -3.11 -9.94 7.67
C PRO A 182 -1.63 -9.80 7.34
N ILE A 183 -1.26 -10.13 6.11
CA ILE A 183 0.08 -9.92 5.55
C ILE A 183 -0.02 -8.90 4.40
N GLU A 184 0.93 -7.99 4.29
CA GLU A 184 1.02 -6.99 3.22
C GLU A 184 2.47 -6.85 2.73
N GLY A 185 2.65 -6.39 1.48
CA GLY A 185 3.96 -5.99 0.97
C GLY A 185 4.13 -6.25 -0.52
N GLY A 186 5.27 -5.78 -1.04
CA GLY A 186 5.77 -6.10 -2.37
C GLY A 186 6.91 -7.11 -2.27
N ILE A 187 6.59 -8.40 -2.38
CA ILE A 187 7.48 -9.51 -2.03
C ILE A 187 7.95 -10.21 -3.31
N PRO A 188 9.25 -10.35 -3.60
CA PRO A 188 10.43 -9.81 -2.93
C PRO A 188 10.86 -8.41 -3.42
N HIS A 189 10.20 -7.85 -4.42
CA HIS A 189 10.70 -6.71 -5.20
C HIS A 189 10.86 -5.40 -4.41
N TYR A 190 10.22 -5.26 -3.24
CA TYR A 190 10.48 -4.17 -2.29
C TYR A 190 11.28 -4.60 -1.06
N HIS A 191 11.79 -5.82 -1.06
CA HIS A 191 12.76 -6.36 -0.11
C HIS A 191 12.25 -6.59 1.31
N TYR A 192 10.98 -6.35 1.58
CA TYR A 192 10.35 -6.66 2.86
C TYR A 192 8.85 -6.92 2.70
N GLY A 193 8.26 -7.47 3.75
CA GLY A 193 6.81 -7.48 3.95
C GLY A 193 6.45 -7.21 5.40
N ALA A 194 5.16 -7.07 5.66
CA ALA A 194 4.61 -6.71 6.96
C ALA A 194 3.51 -7.69 7.37
N ILE A 195 3.40 -7.94 8.67
CA ILE A 195 2.28 -8.65 9.29
C ILE A 195 1.60 -7.75 10.32
N PHE A 196 0.27 -7.66 10.23
CA PHE A 196 -0.56 -6.87 11.13
C PHE A 196 -0.82 -7.64 12.43
N GLY A 197 0.21 -7.74 13.26
CA GLY A 197 0.12 -8.27 14.60
C GLY A 197 1.46 -8.73 15.15
N ASN A 198 1.53 -8.85 16.46
CA ASN A 198 2.74 -9.27 17.15
C ASN A 198 2.93 -10.79 17.01
N THR A 199 3.84 -11.22 16.13
CA THR A 199 4.29 -12.61 15.98
C THR A 199 5.77 -12.62 15.67
N ASN A 200 6.47 -13.69 16.06
CA ASN A 200 7.91 -13.82 15.80
C ASN A 200 8.21 -14.55 14.49
N ARG A 201 7.22 -15.25 13.94
CA ARG A 201 7.34 -16.04 12.72
C ARG A 201 6.01 -16.07 11.97
N ILE A 202 6.11 -16.26 10.65
CA ILE A 202 4.99 -16.52 9.75
C ILE A 202 5.32 -17.71 8.83
N ASP A 203 4.28 -18.30 8.26
CA ASP A 203 4.37 -19.09 7.04
C ASP A 203 3.75 -18.29 5.90
N LEU A 204 4.47 -18.18 4.79
CA LEU A 204 3.98 -17.55 3.56
C LEU A 204 4.19 -18.52 2.40
N MET A 205 3.11 -19.15 1.96
CA MET A 205 3.10 -20.10 0.83
C MET A 205 4.15 -21.22 0.98
N GLY A 206 4.26 -21.78 2.19
CA GLY A 206 5.18 -22.88 2.51
C GLY A 206 6.58 -22.43 2.92
N ASN A 207 6.85 -21.11 2.96
CA ASN A 207 8.11 -20.56 3.45
C ASN A 207 7.97 -20.05 4.89
N SER A 208 8.74 -20.63 5.80
CA SER A 208 8.86 -20.20 7.18
C SER A 208 9.77 -18.97 7.30
N ILE A 209 9.24 -17.87 7.82
CA ILE A 209 9.93 -16.57 7.85
C ILE A 209 9.91 -15.99 9.27
N ASP A 210 11.07 -15.61 9.78
CA ASP A 210 11.17 -14.89 11.05
C ASP A 210 10.88 -13.40 10.86
N ILE A 211 10.16 -12.81 11.82
CA ILE A 211 9.99 -11.37 11.93
C ILE A 211 11.30 -10.77 12.47
N LYS A 212 11.80 -9.73 11.80
CA LYS A 212 13.10 -9.09 12.09
C LYS A 212 12.98 -7.80 12.88
N GLU A 213 11.84 -7.12 12.75
CA GLU A 213 11.61 -5.83 13.40
C GLU A 213 10.14 -5.73 13.81
N HIS A 214 9.90 -5.11 14.96
CA HIS A 214 8.55 -4.82 15.45
C HIS A 214 8.40 -3.32 15.60
N LEU A 215 7.44 -2.76 14.87
CA LEU A 215 7.11 -1.34 14.95
C LEU A 215 6.23 -1.07 16.19
N PRO A 216 6.27 0.15 16.78
CA PRO A 216 5.49 0.48 17.97
C PRO A 216 3.96 0.40 17.78
N ASN A 217 3.49 0.35 16.54
CA ASN A 217 2.07 0.18 16.18
C ASN A 217 1.63 -1.28 16.10
N GLY A 218 2.46 -2.23 16.53
CA GLY A 218 2.12 -3.67 16.58
C GLY A 218 2.31 -4.40 15.25
N ILE A 219 2.99 -3.78 14.27
CA ILE A 219 3.32 -4.40 13.00
C ILE A 219 4.68 -5.10 13.09
N GLY A 220 4.74 -6.35 12.62
CA GLY A 220 5.99 -7.08 12.42
C GLY A 220 6.48 -6.92 10.98
N LEU A 221 7.77 -6.65 10.78
CA LEU A 221 8.41 -6.60 9.47
C LEU A 221 9.34 -7.81 9.29
N PHE A 222 9.30 -8.40 8.10
CA PHE A 222 10.21 -9.47 7.70
C PHE A 222 11.00 -9.10 6.45
N ASP A 223 12.22 -9.63 6.36
CA ASP A 223 13.07 -9.45 5.17
C ASP A 223 12.62 -10.40 4.06
N ALA A 224 12.54 -9.87 2.84
CA ALA A 224 12.18 -10.60 1.64
C ALA A 224 13.24 -10.48 0.53
N LYS A 225 14.42 -9.89 0.79
CA LYS A 225 15.48 -9.69 -0.21
C LYS A 225 15.90 -10.97 -0.93
N CYS A 226 16.01 -12.06 -0.18
CA CYS A 226 16.47 -13.35 -0.69
C CYS A 226 15.31 -14.29 -0.97
N PHE A 227 14.12 -13.79 -1.31
CA PHE A 227 13.02 -14.66 -1.73
C PHE A 227 12.95 -14.73 -3.26
N ARG A 228 12.52 -15.89 -3.76
CA ARG A 228 12.10 -16.08 -5.15
C ARG A 228 10.62 -16.43 -5.16
N VAL A 229 9.92 -15.95 -6.17
CA VAL A 229 8.52 -16.29 -6.44
C VAL A 229 8.50 -17.10 -7.71
N GLU A 230 8.05 -18.34 -7.61
CA GLU A 230 7.86 -19.24 -8.74
C GLU A 230 6.37 -19.53 -8.91
N VAL A 231 5.90 -19.49 -10.16
CA VAL A 231 4.51 -19.77 -10.51
C VAL A 231 4.49 -20.80 -11.63
N ASN A 232 3.95 -21.99 -11.37
CA ASN A 232 3.94 -23.11 -12.32
C ASN A 232 5.32 -23.39 -12.97
N GLY A 233 6.41 -23.23 -12.23
CA GLY A 233 7.79 -23.40 -12.73
C GLY A 233 8.41 -22.16 -13.41
N VAL A 234 7.69 -21.05 -13.51
CA VAL A 234 8.17 -19.78 -14.07
C VAL A 234 8.56 -18.82 -12.94
N GLU A 235 9.79 -18.33 -12.96
CA GLU A 235 10.25 -17.30 -12.02
C GLU A 235 9.59 -15.95 -12.33
N CYS A 236 8.94 -15.38 -11.32
CA CYS A 236 8.22 -14.10 -11.40
C CYS A 236 8.95 -13.02 -10.59
N ILE A 237 8.71 -11.74 -10.92
CA ILE A 237 9.32 -10.61 -10.20
C ILE A 237 8.83 -10.55 -8.74
N GLY A 238 7.57 -10.91 -8.50
CA GLY A 238 7.02 -11.00 -7.16
C GLY A 238 5.51 -10.88 -7.09
N ILE A 239 5.00 -10.83 -5.86
CA ILE A 239 3.60 -10.57 -5.54
C ILE A 239 3.44 -9.22 -4.81
N GLY A 240 2.38 -8.50 -5.15
CA GLY A 240 1.89 -7.34 -4.43
C GLY A 240 0.62 -7.69 -3.66
N ILE A 241 0.63 -7.41 -2.36
CA ILE A 241 -0.51 -7.62 -1.47
C ILE A 241 -0.95 -6.25 -0.95
N TYR A 242 -2.25 -6.00 -0.89
CA TYR A 242 -2.82 -4.69 -0.54
C TYR A 242 -4.02 -4.83 0.40
N CYS A 243 -4.31 -3.78 1.16
CA CYS A 243 -5.48 -3.69 2.02
C CYS A 243 -6.75 -3.43 1.20
N ASN A 244 -7.85 -4.11 1.53
CA ASN A 244 -9.15 -4.00 0.85
C ASN A 244 -9.11 -4.35 -0.67
N GLN A 245 -8.08 -5.08 -1.11
CA GLN A 245 -7.96 -5.62 -2.47
C GLN A 245 -8.09 -7.15 -2.40
N PRO A 246 -9.20 -7.76 -2.86
CA PRO A 246 -9.39 -9.21 -2.76
C PRO A 246 -8.40 -10.04 -3.60
N PHE A 247 -7.67 -9.42 -4.52
CA PHE A 247 -6.74 -10.10 -5.42
C PHE A 247 -5.28 -9.88 -5.03
N LEU A 248 -4.43 -10.83 -5.41
CA LEU A 248 -2.99 -10.62 -5.41
C LEU A 248 -2.56 -10.06 -6.76
N LYS A 249 -1.62 -9.12 -6.72
CA LYS A 249 -0.91 -8.70 -7.93
C LYS A 249 0.25 -9.64 -8.16
N LEU A 250 0.25 -10.41 -9.24
CA LEU A 250 1.41 -11.20 -9.66
C LEU A 250 2.16 -10.46 -10.76
N ILE A 251 3.40 -10.06 -10.49
CA ILE A 251 4.23 -9.32 -11.45
C ILE A 251 4.90 -10.30 -12.42
N SER A 252 4.14 -10.66 -13.45
CA SER A 252 4.56 -11.46 -14.60
C SER A 252 3.65 -11.12 -15.80
N LYS A 253 4.11 -11.45 -17.01
CA LYS A 253 3.34 -11.32 -18.26
C LYS A 253 2.99 -12.67 -18.87
N ASP A 254 3.39 -13.76 -18.21
CA ASP A 254 3.46 -15.11 -18.78
C ASP A 254 2.16 -15.90 -18.61
N PHE A 255 1.14 -15.30 -17.99
CA PHE A 255 -0.14 -15.94 -17.67
C PHE A 255 -1.30 -15.18 -18.31
N GLU A 256 -2.31 -15.93 -18.74
CA GLU A 256 -3.53 -15.44 -19.37
C GLU A 256 -4.72 -15.53 -18.41
N GLU A 257 -5.80 -14.79 -18.71
CA GLU A 257 -7.05 -14.87 -17.95
C GLU A 257 -7.59 -16.32 -17.91
N GLU A 258 -8.18 -16.69 -16.78
CA GLU A 258 -8.65 -18.05 -16.46
C GLU A 258 -7.54 -19.10 -16.22
N ASP A 259 -6.25 -18.76 -16.35
CA ASP A 259 -5.18 -19.67 -15.96
C ASP A 259 -5.26 -19.99 -14.46
N VAL A 260 -5.18 -21.29 -14.15
CA VAL A 260 -5.00 -21.78 -12.78
C VAL A 260 -3.52 -21.87 -12.47
N ILE A 261 -3.09 -21.13 -11.46
CA ILE A 261 -1.70 -21.00 -11.09
C ILE A 261 -1.45 -21.46 -9.65
N GLU A 262 -0.26 -22.00 -9.40
CA GLU A 262 0.25 -22.30 -8.07
C GLU A 262 1.46 -21.41 -7.78
N ILE A 263 1.37 -20.57 -6.75
CA ILE A 263 2.45 -19.68 -6.33
C ILE A 263 3.29 -20.36 -5.26
N LYS A 264 4.62 -20.32 -5.39
CA LYS A 264 5.57 -20.82 -4.39
C LYS A 264 6.56 -19.72 -4.06
N ILE A 265 6.84 -19.58 -2.76
CA ILE A 265 7.88 -18.68 -2.28
C ILE A 265 8.97 -19.54 -1.64
N SER A 266 10.22 -19.29 -2.02
CA SER A 266 11.38 -19.98 -1.47
C SER A 266 12.47 -18.98 -1.13
N LYS A 267 13.37 -19.36 -0.21
CA LYS A 267 14.62 -18.61 0.01
C LYS A 267 15.61 -19.00 -1.09
N SER A 268 16.16 -17.99 -1.76
CA SER A 268 17.25 -18.10 -2.73
C SER A 268 18.56 -18.51 -2.09
#